data_AF-A0A559ID60-F1
#
_entry.id   AF-A0A559ID60-F1
#
_cell.length_a   1.000
_cell.length_b   1.000
_cell.length_c   1.000
_cell.angle_alpha   90.00
_cell.angle_beta   90.00
_cell.angle_gamma   90.00
#
_symmetry.space_group_name_H-M   'P 1'
#
loop_
_entity.id
_entity.type
_entity.pdbx_description
1 polymer ?
#
loop_
_entity_poly.entity_id
_entity_poly.type
_entity_poly.pdbx_seq_one_letter_code
_entity_poly.pdbx_strand_id
1 'polypeptide(L)' 'MSEQELLELLLLKMWKDNGISEVFKYKNRIHIYRGDLPSIELFNDLTYRLFQDVEDIAKHADSIPDDYKVSIEELIKVRV' A
#
# COMPACT_ATOMS: atom_id res chain seq x y z
N MET A 1 -15.30 -13.70 3.89
CA MET A 1 -14.69 -12.62 3.10
C MET A 1 -15.71 -11.51 2.91
N SER A 2 -15.41 -10.31 3.39
CA SER A 2 -16.20 -9.10 3.25
C SER A 2 -16.05 -8.50 1.84
N GLU A 3 -16.95 -7.59 1.45
CA GLU A 3 -16.85 -6.84 0.19
C GLU A 3 -15.52 -6.07 0.09
N GLN A 4 -15.04 -5.56 1.21
CA GLN A 4 -13.76 -4.86 1.28
C GLN A 4 -12.58 -5.80 0.97
N GLU A 5 -12.53 -6.98 1.59
CA GLU A 5 -11.48 -7.96 1.34
C GLU A 5 -11.48 -8.44 -0.12
N LEU A 6 -12.65 -8.54 -0.75
CA LEU A 6 -12.78 -8.86 -2.16
C LEU A 6 -12.18 -7.76 -3.06
N LEU A 7 -12.47 -6.49 -2.76
CA LEU A 7 -11.90 -5.34 -3.49
C LEU A 7 -10.38 -5.26 -3.31
N GLU A 8 -9.87 -5.47 -2.10
CA GLU A 8 -8.44 -5.56 -1.82
C GLU A 8 -7.78 -6.66 -2.65
N LEU A 9 -8.37 -7.87 -2.67
CA LEU A 9 -7.84 -9.00 -3.43
C LEU A 9 -7.82 -8.74 -4.95
N LEU A 10 -8.87 -8.11 -5.49
CA LEU A 10 -8.94 -7.74 -6.91
C LEU A 10 -7.84 -6.74 -7.26
N LEU A 11 -7.65 -5.71 -6.43
CA LEU A 11 -6.61 -4.71 -6.62
C LEU A 11 -5.20 -5.30 -6.57
N LEU A 12 -4.92 -6.17 -5.58
CA LEU A 12 -3.64 -6.86 -5.45
C LEU A 12 -3.31 -7.73 -6.68
N LYS A 13 -4.31 -8.45 -7.22
CA LYS A 13 -4.15 -9.23 -8.45
C LYS A 13 -3.85 -8.35 -9.66
N MET A 14 -4.57 -7.24 -9.81
CA MET A 14 -4.30 -6.28 -10.88
C MET A 14 -2.88 -5.72 -10.82
N TRP A 15 -2.40 -5.36 -9.63
CA TRP A 15 -1.01 -4.91 -9.45
C TRP A 15 0.01 -5.99 -9.79
N LYS A 16 -0.19 -7.21 -9.30
CA LYS A 16 0.66 -8.36 -9.62
C LYS A 16 0.73 -8.60 -11.13
N ASP A 17 -0.41 -8.55 -11.82
CA ASP A 17 -0.51 -8.75 -13.28
C ASP A 17 0.19 -7.62 -14.08
N ASN A 18 0.36 -6.44 -13.48
CA ASN A 18 1.11 -5.32 -14.05
C ASN A 18 2.58 -5.26 -13.60
N GLY A 19 3.09 -6.31 -12.94
CA GLY A 19 4.49 -6.42 -12.55
C GLY A 19 4.88 -5.61 -11.31
N ILE A 20 3.90 -5.13 -10.53
CA ILE A 20 4.16 -4.48 -9.24
C ILE A 20 4.34 -5.57 -8.19
N SER A 21 5.55 -5.67 -7.63
CA SER A 21 5.91 -6.66 -6.61
C SER A 21 5.67 -6.17 -5.20
N GLU A 22 5.84 -4.86 -4.98
CA GLU A 22 5.82 -4.23 -3.67
C GLU A 22 5.06 -2.91 -3.75
N VAL A 23 4.35 -2.59 -2.67
CA VAL A 23 3.65 -1.31 -2.51
C VAL A 23 3.86 -0.77 -1.12
N PHE A 24 3.68 0.53 -0.94
CA PHE A 24 3.56 1.14 0.37
C PHE A 24 2.28 1.97 0.44
N LYS A 25 1.68 2.02 1.63
CA LYS A 25 0.41 2.72 1.85
C LYS A 25 0.66 4.13 2.36
N TYR A 26 -0.13 5.06 1.81
CA TYR A 26 -0.02 6.46 2.15
C TYR A 26 -1.40 7.14 2.21
N LYS A 27 -1.73 7.72 3.37
CA LYS A 27 -3.03 8.37 3.63
C LYS A 27 -2.96 9.91 3.58
N ASN A 28 -2.46 10.43 2.46
CA ASN A 28 -2.59 11.84 2.06
C ASN A 28 -2.04 12.93 3.03
N ARG A 29 -0.90 12.69 3.71
CA ARG A 29 -0.15 13.74 4.46
C ARG A 29 1.21 14.07 3.81
N ILE A 30 1.19 14.82 2.69
CA ILE A 30 2.36 14.96 1.80
C ILE A 30 3.43 15.85 2.43
N HIS A 31 3.03 16.61 3.44
CA HIS A 31 3.84 17.61 4.14
C HIS A 31 4.95 17.04 5.03
N ILE A 32 5.04 15.71 5.20
CA ILE A 32 5.97 15.06 6.14
C ILE A 32 7.06 14.24 5.42
N TYR A 33 6.89 13.95 4.13
CA TYR A 33 7.79 13.06 3.42
C TYR A 33 9.08 13.79 2.99
N ARG A 34 10.23 13.35 3.50
CA ARG A 34 11.56 13.84 3.13
C ARG A 34 12.19 12.91 2.09
N GLY A 35 11.94 13.17 0.80
CA GLY A 35 12.55 12.45 -0.33
C GLY A 35 11.75 12.59 -1.63
N ASP A 36 12.22 11.95 -2.71
CA ASP A 36 11.40 11.75 -3.92
C ASP A 36 10.38 10.63 -3.66
N LEU A 37 9.11 10.87 -3.96
CA LEU A 37 8.07 9.83 -3.90
C LEU A 37 8.13 9.03 -5.21
N PRO A 38 8.50 7.74 -5.18
CA PRO A 38 8.39 6.91 -6.38
C PRO A 38 6.91 6.77 -6.76
N SER A 39 6.55 7.29 -7.94
CA SER A 39 5.18 7.36 -8.43
C SER A 39 4.53 6.00 -8.71
N ILE A 40 5.31 4.92 -8.84
CA ILE A 40 4.84 3.65 -9.43
C ILE A 40 4.33 2.66 -8.37
N GLU A 41 4.75 2.80 -7.11
CA GLU A 41 4.49 1.84 -6.03
C GLU A 41 3.63 2.44 -4.90
N LEU A 42 3.11 3.65 -5.11
CA LEU A 42 2.34 4.41 -4.14
C LEU A 42 0.84 4.09 -4.26
N PHE A 43 0.27 3.54 -3.19
CA PHE A 43 -1.18 3.39 -3.08
C PHE A 43 -1.78 4.54 -2.26
N ASN A 44 -2.55 5.39 -2.94
CA ASN A 44 -3.32 6.47 -2.31
C ASN A 44 -4.72 5.99 -1.93
N ASP A 45 -4.89 5.57 -0.68
CA ASP A 45 -6.18 5.14 -0.14
C ASP A 45 -7.06 6.33 0.26
N LEU A 46 -7.88 6.82 -0.67
CA LEU A 46 -8.85 7.90 -0.39
C LEU A 46 -9.98 7.48 0.55
N THR A 47 -10.24 6.18 0.67
CA THR A 47 -11.34 5.66 1.50
C THR A 47 -10.94 5.50 2.95
N TYR A 48 -9.63 5.48 3.23
CA TYR A 48 -9.03 5.13 4.52
C TYR A 48 -9.41 3.74 5.03
N ARG A 49 -10.04 2.90 4.21
CA ARG A 49 -10.60 1.59 4.59
C ARG A 49 -9.77 0.44 4.05
N LEU A 50 -9.18 0.55 2.85
CA LEU A 50 -8.44 -0.53 2.23
C LEU A 50 -7.09 -0.80 2.92
N PHE A 51 -6.73 -2.06 3.13
CA PHE A 51 -5.46 -2.52 3.71
C PHE A 51 -5.18 -1.92 5.09
N GLN A 52 -6.06 -2.14 6.08
CA GLN A 52 -5.91 -1.57 7.44
C GLN A 52 -4.68 -2.06 8.20
N ASP A 53 -4.22 -3.25 7.87
CA ASP A 53 -3.03 -3.93 8.37
C ASP A 53 -1.73 -3.43 7.72
N VAL A 54 -1.81 -2.72 6.60
CA VAL A 54 -0.63 -2.08 6.00
C VAL A 54 -0.39 -0.72 6.65
N GLU A 55 0.83 -0.54 7.13
CA GLU A 55 1.25 0.66 7.82
C GLU A 55 1.24 1.89 6.90
N ASP A 56 0.76 3.01 7.45
CA ASP A 56 0.74 4.30 6.75
C ASP A 56 2.04 5.04 7.00
N ILE A 57 2.90 5.12 5.98
CA ILE A 57 4.25 5.69 6.09
C ILE A 57 4.25 7.14 6.56
N ALA A 58 3.15 7.86 6.32
CA ALA A 58 2.97 9.25 6.71
C ALA A 58 2.90 9.48 8.23
N LYS A 59 2.89 8.41 9.04
CA LYS A 59 2.97 8.49 10.50
C LYS A 59 4.39 8.67 11.03
N HIS A 60 5.40 8.45 10.21
CA HIS A 60 6.80 8.47 10.63
C HIS A 60 7.48 9.69 9.99
N ALA A 61 8.07 10.56 10.82
CA ALA A 61 8.66 11.81 10.38
C ALA A 61 10.00 11.64 9.64
N ASP A 62 10.63 10.48 9.79
CA ASP A 62 11.97 10.15 9.28
C ASP A 62 12.00 8.80 8.53
N SER A 63 10.86 8.30 8.04
CA SER A 63 10.77 7.03 7.32
C SER A 63 11.29 7.10 5.88
N ILE A 64 11.97 6.04 5.43
CA ILE A 64 12.31 5.80 4.03
C ILE A 64 11.31 4.77 3.48
N PRO A 65 10.75 4.92 2.25
CA PRO A 65 9.74 4.00 1.72
C PRO A 65 10.11 2.53 1.77
N ASP A 66 11.39 2.23 1.51
CA ASP A 66 11.90 0.86 1.45
C ASP A 66 11.74 0.13 2.80
N ASP A 67 11.67 0.85 3.92
CA ASP A 67 11.43 0.27 5.24
C ASP A 67 9.97 -0.17 5.46
N TYR A 68 9.05 0.25 4.59
CA TYR A 68 7.60 0.06 4.74
C TYR A 68 6.94 -0.55 3.50
N LYS A 69 7.75 -0.98 2.53
CA LYS A 69 7.26 -1.75 1.40
C LYS A 69 6.71 -3.08 1.90
N VAL A 70 5.56 -3.46 1.36
CA VAL A 70 4.93 -4.75 1.61
C VAL A 70 4.79 -5.51 0.29
N SER A 71 5.08 -6.81 0.35
CA SER A 71 4.98 -7.68 -0.80
C SER A 71 3.51 -7.90 -1.20
N ILE A 72 3.20 -7.69 -2.48
CA ILE A 72 1.89 -8.01 -3.05
C ILE A 72 1.55 -9.48 -2.85
N GLU A 73 2.53 -10.38 -2.96
CA GLU A 73 2.30 -11.81 -2.77
C GLU A 73 1.93 -12.16 -1.32
N GLU A 74 2.58 -11.50 -0.35
CA GLU A 74 2.26 -11.69 1.06
C GLU A 74 0.86 -11.15 1.38
N LEU A 75 0.52 -9.96 0.87
CA LEU A 75 -0.82 -9.41 1.01
C LEU A 75 -1.89 -10.33 0.41
N ILE A 76 -1.66 -10.92 -0.76
CA ILE A 76 -2.62 -11.88 -1.34
C ILE A 76 -2.82 -13.07 -0.39
N LYS A 77 -1.75 -13.65 0.17
CA LYS A 77 -1.84 -14.82 1.06
C LYS A 77 -2.70 -14.58 2.29
N VAL A 78 -2.64 -13.37 2.86
CA VAL A 78 -3.42 -13.03 4.06
C VAL A 78 -4.87 -12.60 3.77
N ARG A 79 -5.28 -12.54 2.50
CA ARG A 79 -6.68 -12.28 2.06
C ARG A 79 -7.41 -13.53 1.55
N VAL A 80 -6.75 -14.69 1.54
CA VAL A 80 -7.32 -15.98 1.11
C VAL A 80 -7.98 -16.70 2.28
#